data_AF-A0A7J9RAJ8-F1
#
_entry.id   AF-A0A7J9RAJ8-F1
#
_cell.length_a   1.000
_cell.length_b   1.000
_cell.length_c   1.000
_cell.angle_alpha   90.00
_cell.angle_beta   90.00
_cell.angle_gamma   90.00
#
_symmetry.space_group_name_H-M   'P 1'
#
loop_
_entity.id
_entity.type
_entity.pdbx_description
1 polymer ?
#
loop_
_entity_poly.entity_id
_entity_poly.type
_entity_poly.pdbx_seq_one_letter_code
_entity_poly.pdbx_strand_id
1 'polypeptide(L)'
;MPLISTPDAILRIKKLIENKQGDAGRLQYISERLQNGKKLFHSDHIYLTNKISAEVIPIQIKEPTEYDEKIKDVKRLIGLKFGDPGRLRYILQTLEKNKELYHSDDIYLESKIEQFHEYTQGKKIKRKVRIPKQEPIREEFYESVEEQPKIEQPAQDIPEKLQGIEEAVLSQEPKQTSDLFDLIDDTPKVDLEIQQEREKISKLKHNHEQIKIQHDELSQLIAYRQEYEQKINQEKEILEKEIRIEQQKVKEKDELVADLIKNQSKLLQSKTEREVLLEQINIDKEKSENQLLEMQKELDELKEEYESLKKEIDSKKQNLEEQIKDQKEKNQKLREESEEE
;
A
#
# COMPACT_ATOMS: atom_id res chain seq x y z
N MET A 1 13.26 36.91 28.76
CA MET A 1 12.47 36.67 27.54
C MET A 1 13.35 35.90 26.58
N PRO A 2 13.12 34.60 26.35
CA PRO A 2 14.03 33.81 25.53
C PRO A 2 13.94 34.27 24.08
N LEU A 3 15.06 34.78 23.56
CA LEU A 3 15.23 35.02 22.13
C LEU A 3 15.23 33.65 21.45
N ILE A 4 14.12 33.31 20.80
CA ILE A 4 14.09 32.18 19.87
C ILE A 4 15.09 32.52 18.77
N SER A 5 16.12 31.68 18.63
CA SER A 5 17.12 31.78 17.57
C SER A 5 16.42 31.92 16.22
N THR A 6 16.72 32.99 15.48
CA THR A 6 16.04 33.36 14.22
C THR A 6 15.99 32.24 13.16
N PRO A 7 16.99 31.34 13.02
CA PRO A 7 16.93 30.24 12.05
C PRO A 7 15.91 29.17 12.42
N ASP A 8 15.83 28.82 13.72
CA ASP A 8 14.94 27.77 14.21
C ASP A 8 13.46 28.18 14.13
N ALA A 9 13.18 29.47 14.36
CA ALA A 9 11.84 30.04 14.19
C ALA A 9 11.37 29.93 12.73
N ILE A 10 12.25 30.24 11.77
CA ILE A 10 11.93 30.18 10.33
C ILE A 10 11.67 28.73 9.92
N LEU A 11 12.45 27.76 10.42
CA LEU A 11 12.26 26.34 10.13
C LEU A 11 10.90 25.83 10.64
N ARG A 12 10.50 26.22 11.86
CA ARG A 12 9.19 25.88 12.43
C ARG A 12 8.04 26.52 11.65
N ILE A 13 8.19 27.77 11.22
CA ILE A 13 7.18 28.44 10.38
C ILE A 13 7.00 27.74 9.04
N LYS A 14 8.09 27.29 8.40
CA LYS A 14 8.01 26.51 7.15
C LYS A 14 7.24 25.21 7.34
N LYS A 15 7.48 24.48 8.44
CA LYS A 15 6.70 23.28 8.80
C LYS A 15 5.21 23.59 9.01
N LEU A 16 4.88 24.72 9.66
CA LEU A 16 3.47 25.14 9.82
C LEU A 16 2.79 25.44 8.48
N ILE A 17 3.53 26.00 7.51
CA ILE A 17 3.02 26.25 6.15
C ILE A 17 2.82 24.93 5.39
N GLU A 18 3.80 24.03 5.43
CA GLU A 18 3.74 22.70 4.79
C GLU A 18 2.58 21.85 5.33
N ASN A 19 2.36 21.88 6.64
CA ASN A 19 1.29 21.15 7.31
C ASN A 19 -0.08 21.84 7.21
N LYS A 20 -0.19 22.98 6.52
CA LYS A 20 -1.40 23.82 6.44
C LYS A 20 -1.96 24.20 7.82
N GLN A 21 -1.10 24.35 8.83
CA GLN A 21 -1.47 24.62 10.23
C GLN A 21 -1.43 26.12 10.55
N GLY A 22 -2.25 26.90 9.85
CA GLY A 22 -2.38 28.34 10.11
C GLY A 22 -2.85 29.12 8.89
N ASP A 23 -2.76 30.45 9.00
CA ASP A 23 -3.00 31.36 7.90
C ASP A 23 -1.70 31.47 7.09
N ALA A 24 -1.70 30.93 5.87
CA ALA A 24 -0.52 30.87 5.03
C ALA A 24 0.03 32.26 4.68
N GLY A 25 -0.84 33.25 4.43
CA GLY A 25 -0.42 34.62 4.14
C GLY A 25 0.23 35.29 5.36
N ARG A 26 -0.35 35.08 6.53
CA ARG A 26 0.22 35.59 7.79
C ARG A 26 1.54 34.92 8.16
N LEU A 27 1.67 33.60 7.99
CA LEU A 27 2.90 32.85 8.25
C LEU A 27 4.02 33.23 7.27
N GLN A 28 3.69 33.47 5.99
CA GLN A 28 4.65 33.98 5.00
C GLN A 28 5.15 35.38 5.38
N TYR A 29 4.25 36.29 5.76
CA TYR A 29 4.60 37.64 6.20
C TYR A 29 5.53 37.64 7.43
N ILE A 30 5.25 36.77 8.39
CA ILE A 30 6.08 36.59 9.59
C ILE A 30 7.45 36.01 9.23
N SER A 31 7.51 35.01 8.34
CA SER A 31 8.76 34.41 7.85
C SER A 31 9.64 35.45 7.14
N GLU A 32 9.05 36.25 6.25
CA GLU A 32 9.73 37.31 5.51
C GLU A 32 10.27 38.41 6.45
N ARG A 33 9.51 38.79 7.48
CA ARG A 33 9.99 39.74 8.50
C ARG A 33 11.18 39.20 9.29
N LEU A 34 11.14 37.94 9.70
CA LEU A 34 12.22 37.29 10.45
C LEU A 34 13.48 37.11 9.59
N GLN A 35 13.32 36.77 8.30
CA GLN A 35 14.42 36.69 7.34
C GLN A 35 15.10 38.06 7.14
N ASN A 36 14.31 39.12 7.14
CA ASN A 36 14.81 40.51 7.03
C ASN A 36 15.30 41.09 8.37
N GLY A 37 15.41 40.28 9.44
CA GLY A 37 15.88 40.72 10.76
C GLY A 37 14.99 41.74 11.46
N LYS A 38 13.73 41.90 11.02
CA LYS A 38 12.77 42.86 11.58
C LYS A 38 12.08 42.27 12.80
N LYS A 39 11.81 43.11 13.81
CA LYS A 39 11.01 42.72 14.97
C LYS A 39 9.57 42.38 14.54
N LEU A 40 9.03 41.30 15.09
CA LEU A 40 7.64 40.93 14.91
C LEU A 40 6.72 41.84 15.72
N PHE A 41 5.50 42.05 15.21
CA PHE A 41 4.47 42.73 15.97
C PHE A 41 3.99 41.87 17.14
N HIS A 42 3.46 42.51 18.17
CA HIS A 42 2.95 41.82 19.37
C HIS A 42 1.86 40.80 19.02
N SER A 43 0.97 41.13 18.09
CA SER A 43 -0.07 40.25 17.56
C SER A 43 0.51 39.00 16.87
N ASP A 44 1.61 39.15 16.14
CA ASP A 44 2.28 38.05 15.43
C ASP A 44 3.11 37.18 16.37
N HIS A 45 3.68 37.77 17.42
CA HIS A 45 4.34 37.04 18.48
C HIS A 45 3.36 36.13 19.23
N ILE A 46 2.19 36.65 19.62
CA ILE A 46 1.13 35.87 20.27
C ILE A 46 0.64 34.76 19.34
N TYR A 47 0.43 35.08 18.06
CA TYR A 47 -0.01 34.11 17.06
C TYR A 47 0.97 32.93 16.92
N LEU A 48 2.26 33.21 16.78
CA LEU A 48 3.30 32.18 16.72
C LEU A 48 3.39 31.39 18.01
N THR A 49 3.33 32.06 19.16
CA THR A 49 3.44 31.41 20.47
C THR A 49 2.29 30.44 20.65
N ASN A 50 1.05 30.84 20.35
CA ASN A 50 -0.11 29.96 20.45
C ASN A 50 -0.04 28.77 19.48
N LYS A 51 0.52 28.96 18.28
CA LYS A 51 0.66 27.87 17.29
C LYS A 51 1.79 26.90 17.62
N ILE A 52 2.93 27.40 18.11
CA ILE A 52 4.05 26.57 18.55
C ILE A 52 3.72 25.87 19.88
N SER A 53 3.01 26.55 20.79
CA SER A 53 2.53 25.94 22.04
C SER A 53 1.44 24.90 21.81
N ALA A 54 0.66 25.00 20.73
CA ALA A 54 -0.26 23.94 20.31
C ALA A 54 0.45 22.70 19.72
N GLU A 55 1.70 22.85 19.25
CA GLU A 55 2.59 21.74 18.85
C GLU A 55 3.17 21.00 20.07
N VAL A 56 3.13 21.61 21.27
CA VAL A 56 3.54 20.97 22.54
C VAL A 56 2.34 20.26 23.17
N ILE A 57 1.76 19.31 22.43
CA ILE A 57 1.23 18.12 23.11
C ILE A 57 2.49 17.30 23.41
N PRO A 58 2.85 17.03 24.68
CA PRO A 58 3.96 16.15 24.97
C PRO A 58 3.63 14.79 24.36
N ILE A 59 4.31 14.45 23.27
CA ILE A 59 4.49 13.07 22.86
C ILE A 59 5.19 12.43 24.05
N GLN A 60 4.42 11.71 24.87
CA GLN A 60 5.00 10.68 25.72
C GLN A 60 5.70 9.72 24.76
N ILE A 61 7.02 9.82 24.67
CA ILE A 61 7.85 8.74 24.16
C ILE A 61 7.60 7.60 25.16
N LYS A 62 6.66 6.71 24.83
CA LYS A 62 6.56 5.42 25.52
C LYS A 62 7.85 4.69 25.20
N GLU A 63 8.55 4.26 26.24
CA GLU A 63 9.60 3.25 26.12
C GLU A 63 9.08 2.09 25.27
N PRO A 64 9.90 1.49 24.39
CA PRO A 64 9.47 0.41 23.53
C PRO A 64 8.91 -0.71 24.41
N THR A 65 7.61 -0.92 24.31
CA THR A 65 6.95 -1.99 25.06
C THR A 65 7.30 -3.33 24.42
N GLU A 66 7.31 -4.41 25.19
CA GLU A 66 7.46 -5.80 24.70
C GLU A 66 6.56 -6.10 23.48
N TYR A 67 5.43 -5.39 23.36
CA TYR A 67 4.52 -5.42 22.22
C TYR A 67 5.15 -4.94 20.90
N ASP A 68 6.02 -3.92 20.91
CA ASP A 68 6.64 -3.37 19.71
C ASP A 68 7.65 -4.34 19.07
N GLU A 69 8.28 -5.18 19.89
CA GLU A 69 9.15 -6.26 19.43
C GLU A 69 8.34 -7.41 18.83
N LYS A 70 7.29 -7.87 19.53
CA LYS A 70 6.37 -8.91 19.04
C LYS A 70 5.69 -8.51 17.72
N ILE A 71 5.33 -7.23 17.56
CA ILE A 71 4.76 -6.71 16.29
C ILE A 71 5.77 -6.82 15.14
N LYS A 72 7.05 -6.53 15.38
CA LYS A 72 8.11 -6.71 14.37
C LYS A 72 8.27 -8.19 13.99
N ASP A 73 8.23 -9.08 14.97
CA ASP A 73 8.32 -10.53 14.73
C ASP A 73 7.16 -11.07 13.90
N VAL A 74 5.92 -10.71 14.24
CA VAL A 74 4.73 -11.13 13.48
C VAL A 74 4.79 -10.61 12.04
N LYS A 75 5.23 -9.35 11.83
CA LYS A 75 5.43 -8.79 10.48
C LYS A 75 6.47 -9.58 9.67
N ARG A 76 7.56 -10.03 10.31
CA ARG A 76 8.57 -10.90 9.68
C ARG A 76 7.99 -12.27 9.30
N LEU A 77 7.26 -12.90 10.21
CA LEU A 77 6.62 -14.21 9.96
C LEU A 77 5.62 -14.15 8.80
N ILE A 78 4.82 -13.09 8.71
CA ILE A 78 3.89 -12.86 7.60
C ILE A 78 4.65 -12.66 6.28
N GLY A 79 5.68 -11.80 6.27
CA GLY A 79 6.48 -11.51 5.08
C GLY A 79 7.17 -12.75 4.50
N LEU A 80 7.56 -13.68 5.37
CA LEU A 80 8.24 -14.93 5.00
C LEU A 80 7.28 -16.12 4.82
N LYS A 81 5.96 -15.88 4.88
CA LYS A 81 4.92 -16.93 4.81
C LYS A 81 5.16 -18.08 5.81
N PHE A 82 5.72 -17.76 6.98
CA PHE A 82 6.09 -18.75 7.99
C PHE A 82 5.03 -18.83 9.10
N GLY A 83 4.01 -19.64 8.87
CA GLY A 83 2.86 -19.79 9.77
C GLY A 83 1.53 -19.69 9.03
N ASP A 84 0.45 -19.56 9.79
CA ASP A 84 -0.90 -19.39 9.28
C ASP A 84 -1.16 -17.90 9.05
N PRO A 85 -1.40 -17.46 7.81
CA PRO A 85 -1.50 -16.05 7.48
C PRO A 85 -2.75 -15.39 8.08
N GLY A 86 -3.84 -16.14 8.28
CA GLY A 86 -5.06 -15.64 8.90
C GLY A 86 -4.85 -15.38 10.39
N ARG A 87 -4.29 -16.37 11.08
CA ARG A 87 -3.98 -16.29 12.50
C ARG A 87 -2.92 -15.23 12.81
N LEU A 88 -1.85 -15.14 12.02
CA LEU A 88 -0.82 -14.11 12.19
C LEU A 88 -1.36 -12.70 11.95
N ARG A 89 -2.28 -12.51 10.99
CA ARG A 89 -2.96 -11.21 10.79
C ARG A 89 -3.85 -10.84 11.97
N TYR A 90 -4.56 -11.81 12.54
CA TYR A 90 -5.37 -11.60 13.74
C TYR A 90 -4.51 -11.21 14.95
N ILE A 91 -3.39 -11.91 15.15
CA ILE A 91 -2.40 -11.60 16.20
C ILE A 91 -1.84 -10.19 16.00
N LEU A 92 -1.45 -9.84 14.78
CA LEU A 92 -0.94 -8.50 14.45
C LEU A 92 -1.96 -7.41 14.78
N GLN A 93 -3.22 -7.60 14.37
CA GLN A 93 -4.29 -6.65 14.63
C GLN A 93 -4.59 -6.52 16.13
N THR A 94 -4.43 -7.59 16.89
CA THR A 94 -4.66 -7.62 18.35
C THR A 94 -3.56 -6.89 19.09
N LEU A 95 -2.29 -7.09 18.69
CA LEU A 95 -1.14 -6.38 19.23
C LEU A 95 -1.15 -4.89 18.86
N GLU A 96 -1.53 -4.53 17.62
CA GLU A 96 -1.67 -3.12 17.21
C GLU A 96 -2.78 -2.36 17.98
N LYS A 97 -3.77 -3.11 18.51
CA LYS A 97 -4.80 -2.58 19.40
C LYS A 97 -4.39 -2.55 20.88
N ASN A 98 -3.13 -2.89 21.21
CA ASN A 98 -2.61 -3.02 22.57
C ASN A 98 -3.46 -3.93 23.47
N LYS A 99 -3.99 -5.02 22.91
CA LYS A 99 -4.73 -6.04 23.66
C LYS A 99 -3.82 -7.22 23.95
N GLU A 100 -4.01 -7.83 25.11
CA GLU A 100 -3.36 -9.11 25.45
C GLU A 100 -3.82 -10.18 24.47
N LEU A 101 -2.86 -10.99 24.01
CA LEU A 101 -3.15 -12.13 23.16
C LEU A 101 -3.82 -13.23 23.98
N TYR A 102 -4.60 -14.07 23.30
CA TYR A 102 -5.05 -15.31 23.91
C TYR A 102 -3.84 -16.20 24.17
N HIS A 103 -3.85 -16.95 25.28
CA HIS A 103 -2.77 -17.87 25.62
C HIS A 103 -2.40 -18.85 24.49
N SER A 104 -3.40 -19.29 23.71
CA SER A 104 -3.20 -20.12 22.53
C SER A 104 -2.41 -19.42 21.42
N ASP A 105 -2.58 -18.11 21.27
CA ASP A 105 -1.92 -17.27 20.27
C ASP A 105 -0.50 -16.87 20.71
N ASP A 106 -0.28 -16.66 22.01
CA ASP A 106 1.07 -16.48 22.56
C ASP A 106 1.94 -17.71 22.35
N ILE A 107 1.46 -18.90 22.75
CA ILE A 107 2.17 -20.17 22.54
C ILE A 107 2.47 -20.39 21.06
N TYR A 108 1.50 -20.05 20.20
CA TYR A 108 1.67 -20.19 18.76
C TYR A 108 2.76 -19.27 18.23
N LEU A 109 2.77 -18.00 18.65
CA LEU A 109 3.76 -17.01 18.24
C LEU A 109 5.16 -17.40 18.70
N GLU A 110 5.32 -17.78 19.97
CA GLU A 110 6.58 -18.27 20.53
C GLU A 110 7.10 -19.49 19.76
N SER A 111 6.26 -20.48 19.53
CA SER A 111 6.63 -21.69 18.78
C SER A 111 7.05 -21.38 17.34
N LYS A 112 6.44 -20.38 16.70
CA LYS A 112 6.78 -19.98 15.33
C LYS A 112 8.05 -19.14 15.25
N ILE A 113 8.29 -18.29 16.24
CA ILE A 113 9.55 -17.56 16.39
C ILE A 113 10.70 -18.53 16.65
N GLU A 114 10.51 -19.53 17.51
CA GLU A 114 11.51 -20.57 17.80
C GLU A 114 11.82 -21.41 16.56
N GLN A 115 10.80 -21.91 15.85
CA GLN A 115 10.97 -22.63 14.58
C GLN A 115 11.67 -21.77 13.51
N PHE A 116 11.41 -20.46 13.49
CA PHE A 116 12.07 -19.53 12.59
C PHE A 116 13.55 -19.32 12.95
N HIS A 117 13.88 -19.24 14.23
CA HIS A 117 15.27 -19.20 14.70
C HIS A 117 16.03 -20.50 14.40
N GLU A 118 15.38 -21.65 14.55
CA GLU A 118 15.97 -22.94 14.17
C GLU A 118 16.23 -23.05 12.66
N TYR A 119 15.28 -22.56 11.84
CA TYR A 119 15.41 -22.50 10.39
C TYR A 119 16.57 -21.61 9.93
N THR A 120 16.73 -20.44 10.57
CA THR A 120 17.78 -19.46 10.23
C THR A 120 19.17 -19.85 10.74
N GLN A 121 19.28 -20.68 11.78
CA GLN A 121 20.56 -21.16 12.31
C GLN A 121 21.02 -22.53 11.76
N GLY A 122 20.36 -23.08 10.73
CA GLY A 122 20.85 -24.25 10.00
C GLY A 122 20.90 -25.56 10.80
N LYS A 123 20.22 -25.65 11.95
CA LYS A 123 20.10 -26.90 12.71
C LYS A 123 19.04 -27.79 12.04
N LYS A 124 19.46 -28.96 11.56
CA LYS A 124 18.58 -29.97 10.97
C LYS A 124 17.50 -30.40 11.98
N ILE A 125 16.26 -30.00 11.75
CA ILE A 125 15.09 -30.47 12.50
C ILE A 125 14.95 -31.98 12.27
N LYS A 126 15.22 -32.78 13.30
CA LYS A 126 14.83 -34.19 13.35
C LYS A 126 13.40 -34.28 13.89
N ARG A 127 12.40 -34.47 13.02
CA ARG A 127 11.46 -35.62 13.02
C ARG A 127 10.14 -35.36 12.28
N LYS A 128 9.81 -36.38 11.46
CA LYS A 128 8.50 -36.94 11.08
C LYS A 128 7.41 -35.95 10.62
N VAL A 129 7.58 -35.46 9.39
CA VAL A 129 6.44 -35.03 8.58
C VAL A 129 5.83 -36.29 7.94
N ARG A 130 4.59 -36.63 8.32
CA ARG A 130 3.70 -37.36 7.42
C ARG A 130 3.41 -36.40 6.28
N ILE A 131 3.94 -36.70 5.10
CA ILE A 131 3.61 -36.00 3.87
C ILE A 131 2.21 -36.49 3.47
N PRO A 132 1.16 -35.65 3.46
CA PRO A 132 0.00 -35.95 2.65
C PRO A 132 0.46 -35.79 1.19
N LYS A 133 0.34 -36.88 0.45
CA LYS A 133 0.59 -36.99 -0.99
C LYS A 133 -0.09 -35.80 -1.68
N GLN A 134 0.69 -34.93 -2.33
CA GLN A 134 0.13 -33.96 -3.26
C GLN A 134 -0.37 -34.74 -4.48
N GLU A 135 -1.67 -34.67 -4.74
CA GLU A 135 -2.17 -34.97 -6.08
C GLU A 135 -1.73 -33.85 -7.03
N PRO A 136 -1.32 -34.18 -8.27
CA PRO A 136 -0.88 -33.19 -9.23
C PRO A 136 -2.04 -32.25 -9.57
N ILE A 137 -1.75 -30.95 -9.51
CA ILE A 137 -2.61 -29.88 -10.00
C ILE A 137 -2.86 -30.15 -11.48
N ARG A 138 -4.10 -30.51 -11.83
CA ARG A 138 -4.58 -30.43 -13.21
C ARG A 138 -4.73 -28.95 -13.54
N GLU A 139 -3.97 -28.48 -14.52
CA GLU A 139 -4.31 -27.30 -15.29
C GLU A 139 -5.64 -27.56 -16.00
N GLU A 140 -6.73 -27.02 -15.47
CA GLU A 140 -7.96 -26.90 -16.24
C GLU A 140 -7.95 -25.55 -16.93
N PHE A 141 -7.68 -25.63 -18.23
CA PHE A 141 -8.01 -24.63 -19.24
C PHE A 141 -9.48 -24.21 -19.06
N TYR A 142 -9.72 -22.91 -18.93
CA TYR A 142 -11.05 -22.34 -19.11
C TYR A 142 -11.33 -22.29 -20.61
N GLU A 143 -11.74 -23.42 -21.18
CA GLU A 143 -12.34 -23.45 -22.50
C GLU A 143 -13.77 -22.91 -22.36
N SER A 144 -14.03 -21.81 -23.05
CA SER A 144 -15.33 -21.16 -23.08
C SER A 144 -16.34 -22.10 -23.73
N VAL A 145 -17.25 -22.66 -22.94
CA VAL A 145 -18.44 -23.35 -23.47
C VAL A 145 -19.63 -22.43 -23.24
N GLU A 146 -19.91 -21.61 -24.26
CA GLU A 146 -21.27 -21.15 -24.52
C GLU A 146 -22.10 -22.36 -24.97
N GLU A 147 -22.71 -23.07 -24.03
CA GLU A 147 -23.88 -23.88 -24.33
C GLU A 147 -25.06 -23.36 -23.49
N GLN A 148 -25.84 -22.50 -24.14
CA GLN A 148 -27.20 -22.22 -23.72
C GLN A 148 -27.96 -23.54 -23.63
N PRO A 149 -28.68 -23.84 -22.54
CA PRO A 149 -29.73 -24.84 -22.63
C PRO A 149 -30.78 -24.29 -23.59
N LYS A 150 -30.84 -24.86 -24.80
CA LYS A 150 -32.03 -24.78 -25.62
C LYS A 150 -33.17 -25.30 -24.77
N ILE A 151 -34.03 -24.37 -24.35
CA ILE A 151 -35.36 -24.65 -23.86
C ILE A 151 -36.04 -25.41 -25.00
N GLU A 152 -36.11 -26.74 -24.89
CA GLU A 152 -37.14 -27.48 -25.59
C GLU A 152 -38.46 -26.94 -25.06
N GLN A 153 -39.17 -26.25 -25.96
CA GLN A 153 -40.53 -25.82 -25.76
C GLN A 153 -41.31 -27.00 -25.20
N PRO A 154 -42.08 -26.86 -24.10
CA PRO A 154 -43.09 -27.85 -23.82
C PRO A 154 -44.02 -27.86 -25.03
N ALA A 155 -43.99 -28.96 -25.78
CA ALA A 155 -44.94 -29.20 -26.85
C ALA A 155 -46.33 -28.93 -26.29
N GLN A 156 -47.02 -27.98 -26.91
CA GLN A 156 -48.44 -27.78 -26.76
C GLN A 156 -49.15 -28.99 -27.37
N ASP A 157 -49.15 -30.12 -26.66
CA ASP A 157 -50.15 -31.16 -26.85
C ASP A 157 -51.18 -30.98 -25.73
N ILE A 158 -52.01 -29.96 -25.91
CA ILE A 158 -53.36 -29.98 -25.36
C ILE A 158 -54.07 -31.09 -26.13
N PRO A 159 -54.55 -32.19 -25.51
CA PRO A 159 -55.57 -32.98 -26.15
C PRO A 159 -56.80 -32.09 -26.31
N GLU A 160 -57.00 -31.61 -27.53
CA GLU A 160 -58.17 -30.91 -28.03
C GLU A 160 -59.37 -31.86 -27.94
N LYS A 161 -59.91 -32.04 -26.72
CA LYS A 161 -61.16 -32.77 -26.48
C LYS A 161 -61.79 -32.49 -25.11
N LEU A 162 -61.81 -31.23 -24.68
CA LEU A 162 -62.71 -30.76 -23.61
C LEU A 162 -63.23 -29.35 -23.93
N GLN A 163 -63.80 -29.19 -25.12
CA GLN A 163 -64.82 -28.18 -25.40
C GLN A 163 -65.91 -28.88 -26.22
N GLY A 164 -67.13 -28.94 -25.68
CA GLY A 164 -68.30 -29.48 -26.37
C GLY A 164 -68.86 -30.80 -25.82
N ILE A 165 -69.24 -30.84 -24.53
CA ILE A 165 -70.35 -31.71 -24.07
C ILE A 165 -71.26 -30.93 -23.11
N GLU A 166 -71.48 -29.66 -23.43
CA GLU A 166 -72.72 -28.96 -23.08
C GLU A 166 -73.32 -28.58 -24.43
N GLU A 167 -74.56 -28.98 -24.71
CA GLU A 167 -75.28 -28.91 -26.01
C GLU A 167 -74.93 -29.97 -27.08
N ALA A 168 -75.48 -31.19 -26.95
CA ALA A 168 -76.05 -31.97 -28.07
C ALA A 168 -76.53 -33.37 -27.63
N VAL A 169 -77.57 -33.48 -26.80
CA VAL A 169 -78.55 -34.58 -26.89
C VAL A 169 -79.94 -34.05 -26.49
N LEU A 170 -80.43 -33.08 -27.25
CA LEU A 170 -81.86 -32.85 -27.44
C LEU A 170 -82.17 -33.38 -28.85
N SER A 171 -83.29 -34.10 -28.98
CA SER A 171 -83.82 -34.71 -30.21
C SER A 171 -83.41 -36.16 -30.51
N GLN A 172 -83.98 -37.12 -29.79
CA GLN A 172 -84.53 -38.35 -30.40
C GLN A 172 -85.86 -38.71 -29.73
N GLU A 173 -86.93 -38.77 -30.52
CA GLU A 173 -88.26 -39.24 -30.14
C GLU A 173 -88.27 -40.76 -29.83
N PRO A 174 -89.21 -41.24 -28.99
CA PRO A 174 -89.21 -42.62 -28.52
C PRO A 174 -89.80 -43.56 -29.58
N LYS A 175 -89.06 -44.61 -29.95
CA LYS A 175 -89.66 -45.79 -30.57
C LYS A 175 -90.08 -46.75 -29.47
N GLN A 176 -91.39 -46.87 -29.29
CA GLN A 176 -92.00 -47.98 -28.56
C GLN A 176 -91.82 -49.28 -29.35
N THR A 177 -91.18 -50.27 -28.74
CA THR A 177 -91.43 -51.71 -28.92
C THR A 177 -90.91 -52.35 -27.63
N SER A 178 -91.80 -52.60 -26.66
CA SER A 178 -92.34 -53.94 -26.41
C SER A 178 -91.23 -54.95 -26.10
N ASP A 179 -90.83 -54.99 -24.83
CA ASP A 179 -90.50 -56.21 -24.07
C ASP A 179 -90.14 -55.76 -22.65
N LEU A 180 -91.19 -55.36 -21.92
CA LEU A 180 -91.13 -54.88 -20.55
C LEU A 180 -91.61 -55.99 -19.62
N PHE A 181 -91.03 -57.19 -19.67
CA PHE A 181 -91.23 -58.25 -18.68
C PHE A 181 -90.16 -59.33 -18.88
N ASP A 182 -88.92 -59.06 -18.48
CA ASP A 182 -87.91 -60.09 -18.13
C ASP A 182 -86.64 -59.54 -17.42
N LEU A 183 -86.65 -58.29 -16.92
CA LEU A 183 -85.46 -57.66 -16.30
C LEU A 183 -85.69 -57.18 -14.86
N ILE A 184 -86.32 -58.00 -14.02
CA ILE A 184 -86.61 -57.63 -12.62
C ILE A 184 -85.52 -58.15 -11.65
N ASP A 185 -84.62 -59.04 -12.07
CA ASP A 185 -83.63 -59.67 -11.16
C ASP A 185 -82.25 -58.97 -11.05
N ASP A 186 -81.97 -57.94 -11.87
CA ASP A 186 -80.67 -57.22 -11.87
C ASP A 186 -80.71 -55.83 -11.20
N THR A 187 -81.89 -55.36 -10.76
CA THR A 187 -82.04 -54.04 -10.11
C THR A 187 -81.15 -53.81 -8.88
N PRO A 188 -80.94 -54.77 -7.94
CA PRO A 188 -80.05 -54.53 -6.80
C PRO A 188 -78.57 -54.52 -7.19
N LYS A 189 -78.21 -55.09 -8.34
CA LYS A 189 -76.84 -55.12 -8.87
C LYS A 189 -76.46 -53.76 -9.48
N VAL A 190 -77.40 -53.15 -10.21
CA VAL A 190 -77.27 -51.80 -10.76
C VAL A 190 -77.15 -50.74 -9.65
N ASP A 191 -77.95 -50.85 -8.58
CA ASP A 191 -77.87 -49.92 -7.45
C ASP A 191 -76.54 -50.05 -6.68
N LEU A 192 -76.01 -51.27 -6.54
CA LEU A 192 -74.70 -51.52 -5.94
C LEU A 192 -73.56 -50.90 -6.78
N GLU A 193 -73.62 -51.03 -8.11
CA GLU A 193 -72.66 -50.39 -9.02
C GLU A 193 -72.73 -48.86 -8.94
N ILE A 194 -73.93 -48.28 -8.85
CA ILE A 194 -74.12 -46.83 -8.66
C ILE A 194 -73.51 -46.36 -7.34
N GLN A 195 -73.66 -47.12 -6.26
CA GLN A 195 -73.04 -46.79 -4.97
C GLN A 195 -71.50 -46.84 -5.06
N GLN A 196 -70.94 -47.88 -5.67
CA GLN A 196 -69.49 -47.99 -5.87
C GLN A 196 -68.94 -46.84 -6.74
N GLU A 197 -69.64 -46.44 -7.80
CA GLU A 197 -69.24 -45.29 -8.63
C GLU A 197 -69.33 -43.97 -7.86
N ARG A 198 -70.36 -43.78 -7.02
CA ARG A 198 -70.45 -42.59 -6.13
C ARG A 198 -69.29 -42.53 -5.14
N GLU A 199 -68.88 -43.66 -4.57
CA GLU A 199 -67.72 -43.74 -3.70
C GLU A 199 -66.42 -43.42 -4.45
N LYS A 200 -66.25 -43.92 -5.68
CA LYS A 200 -65.11 -43.58 -6.55
C LYS A 200 -65.07 -42.08 -6.84
N ILE A 201 -66.21 -41.47 -7.19
CA ILE A 201 -66.34 -40.04 -7.42
C ILE A 201 -65.97 -39.25 -6.16
N SER A 202 -66.41 -39.70 -4.97
CA SER A 202 -66.07 -39.05 -3.71
C SER A 202 -64.56 -39.09 -3.44
N LYS A 203 -63.90 -40.23 -3.68
CA LYS A 203 -62.44 -40.36 -3.55
C LYS A 203 -61.70 -39.48 -4.55
N LEU A 204 -62.17 -39.40 -5.80
CA LEU A 204 -61.59 -38.54 -6.83
C LEU A 204 -61.70 -37.06 -6.47
N LYS A 205 -62.84 -36.61 -5.95
CA LYS A 205 -63.01 -35.23 -5.46
C LYS A 205 -62.03 -34.90 -4.33
N HIS A 206 -61.88 -35.80 -3.37
CA HIS A 206 -60.92 -35.62 -2.27
C HIS A 206 -59.47 -35.53 -2.80
N ASN A 207 -59.08 -36.41 -3.73
CA ASN A 207 -57.75 -36.36 -4.34
C ASN A 207 -57.53 -35.07 -5.12
N HIS A 208 -58.55 -34.58 -5.83
CA HIS A 208 -58.47 -33.32 -6.55
C HIS A 208 -58.28 -32.12 -5.61
N GLU A 209 -58.97 -32.08 -4.47
CA GLU A 209 -58.76 -31.05 -3.46
C GLU A 209 -57.34 -31.09 -2.89
N GLN A 210 -56.79 -32.29 -2.62
CA GLN A 210 -55.40 -32.44 -2.16
C GLN A 210 -54.39 -31.96 -3.21
N ILE A 211 -54.60 -32.30 -4.48
CA ILE A 211 -53.76 -31.83 -5.60
C ILE A 211 -53.80 -30.30 -5.68
N LYS A 212 -54.98 -29.70 -5.49
CA LYS A 212 -55.13 -28.25 -5.51
C LYS A 212 -54.35 -27.58 -4.37
N ILE A 213 -54.45 -28.11 -3.15
CA ILE A 213 -53.69 -27.61 -1.99
C ILE A 213 -52.18 -27.69 -2.27
N GLN A 214 -51.70 -28.84 -2.78
CA GLN A 214 -50.29 -29.03 -3.13
C GLN A 214 -49.84 -28.07 -4.24
N HIS A 215 -50.68 -27.81 -5.24
CA HIS A 215 -50.39 -26.87 -6.31
C HIS A 215 -50.24 -25.42 -5.77
N ASP A 216 -51.10 -25.02 -4.84
CA ASP A 216 -51.04 -23.70 -4.22
C ASP A 216 -49.78 -23.56 -3.35
N GLU A 217 -49.40 -24.59 -2.59
CA GLU A 217 -48.15 -24.64 -1.82
C GLU A 217 -46.91 -24.54 -2.73
N LEU A 218 -46.89 -25.29 -3.83
CA LEU A 218 -45.80 -25.22 -4.81
C LEU A 218 -45.70 -23.84 -5.46
N SER A 219 -46.83 -23.22 -5.79
CA SER A 219 -46.87 -21.87 -6.38
C SER A 219 -46.27 -20.83 -5.43
N GLN A 220 -46.59 -20.92 -4.13
CA GLN A 220 -45.97 -20.07 -3.11
C GLN A 220 -44.45 -20.31 -3.02
N LEU A 221 -44.02 -21.58 -3.03
CA LEU A 221 -42.60 -21.92 -2.98
C LEU A 221 -41.82 -21.39 -4.19
N ILE A 222 -42.41 -21.45 -5.38
CA ILE A 222 -41.83 -20.89 -6.61
C ILE A 222 -41.67 -19.37 -6.48
N ALA A 223 -42.70 -18.66 -5.99
CA ALA A 223 -42.63 -17.22 -5.77
C ALA A 223 -41.52 -16.84 -4.79
N TYR A 224 -41.44 -17.52 -3.63
CA TYR A 224 -40.37 -17.29 -2.67
C TYR A 224 -38.99 -17.56 -3.27
N ARG A 225 -38.83 -18.66 -4.02
CA ARG A 225 -37.56 -18.97 -4.69
C ARG A 225 -37.14 -17.86 -5.64
N GLN A 226 -38.06 -17.33 -6.45
CA GLN A 226 -37.77 -16.23 -7.38
C GLN A 226 -37.33 -14.96 -6.64
N GLU A 227 -37.98 -14.62 -5.53
CA GLU A 227 -37.58 -13.48 -4.71
C GLU A 227 -36.18 -13.66 -4.11
N TYR A 228 -35.85 -14.85 -3.62
CA TYR A 228 -34.52 -15.14 -3.09
C TYR A 228 -33.45 -15.12 -4.18
N GLU A 229 -33.74 -15.67 -5.36
CA GLU A 229 -32.83 -15.60 -6.51
C GLU A 229 -32.55 -14.14 -6.92
N GLN A 230 -33.57 -13.27 -6.91
CA GLN A 230 -33.38 -11.84 -7.15
C GLN A 230 -32.49 -11.18 -6.09
N LYS A 231 -32.71 -11.45 -4.80
CA LYS A 231 -31.87 -10.92 -3.71
C LYS A 231 -30.42 -11.37 -3.84
N ILE A 232 -30.21 -12.66 -4.13
CA ILE A 232 -28.88 -13.23 -4.35
C ILE A 232 -28.19 -12.55 -5.53
N ASN A 233 -28.90 -12.31 -6.64
CA ASN A 233 -28.32 -11.66 -7.81
C ASN A 233 -27.95 -10.20 -7.52
N GLN A 234 -28.79 -9.46 -6.80
CA GLN A 234 -28.46 -8.09 -6.38
C GLN A 234 -27.22 -8.04 -5.49
N GLU A 235 -27.11 -8.95 -4.52
CA GLU A 235 -25.95 -9.02 -3.64
C GLU A 235 -24.68 -9.39 -4.41
N LYS A 236 -24.77 -10.34 -5.36
CA LYS A 236 -23.67 -10.68 -6.27
C LYS A 236 -23.20 -9.46 -7.07
N GLU A 237 -24.12 -8.69 -7.65
CA GLU A 237 -23.75 -7.48 -8.40
C GLU A 237 -23.04 -6.43 -7.54
N ILE A 238 -23.47 -6.26 -6.29
CA ILE A 238 -22.83 -5.33 -5.34
C ILE A 238 -21.40 -5.81 -5.05
N LEU A 239 -21.25 -7.09 -4.70
CA LEU A 239 -19.93 -7.67 -4.40
C LEU A 239 -18.99 -7.61 -5.61
N GLU A 240 -19.49 -7.86 -6.82
CA GLU A 240 -18.69 -7.74 -8.03
C GLU A 240 -18.20 -6.30 -8.27
N LYS A 241 -19.05 -5.31 -8.02
CA LYS A 241 -18.65 -3.89 -8.11
C LYS A 241 -17.58 -3.55 -7.07
N GLU A 242 -17.76 -3.99 -5.83
CA GLU A 242 -16.77 -3.78 -4.76
C GLU A 242 -15.44 -4.45 -5.10
N ILE A 243 -15.45 -5.70 -5.57
CA ILE A 243 -14.25 -6.42 -5.98
C ILE A 243 -13.52 -5.67 -7.11
N ARG A 244 -14.24 -5.16 -8.12
CA ARG A 244 -13.63 -4.38 -9.22
C ARG A 244 -12.97 -3.10 -8.72
N ILE A 245 -13.64 -2.37 -7.82
CA ILE A 245 -13.08 -1.15 -7.21
C ILE A 245 -11.80 -1.49 -6.44
N GLU A 246 -11.83 -2.55 -5.63
CA GLU A 246 -10.67 -2.94 -4.82
C GLU A 246 -9.51 -3.45 -5.69
N GLN A 247 -9.79 -4.18 -6.77
CA GLN A 247 -8.80 -4.56 -7.78
C GLN A 247 -8.15 -3.34 -8.43
N GLN A 248 -8.93 -2.30 -8.76
CA GLN A 248 -8.38 -1.07 -9.32
C GLN A 248 -7.47 -0.35 -8.30
N LYS A 249 -7.89 -0.24 -7.05
CA LYS A 249 -7.05 0.33 -5.97
C LYS A 249 -5.75 -0.45 -5.76
N VAL A 250 -5.78 -1.78 -5.89
CA VAL A 250 -4.57 -2.61 -5.79
C VAL A 250 -3.63 -2.33 -6.96
N LYS A 251 -4.14 -2.25 -8.20
CA LYS A 251 -3.33 -1.89 -9.37
C LYS A 251 -2.66 -0.53 -9.22
N GLU A 252 -3.42 0.49 -8.79
CA GLU A 252 -2.88 1.83 -8.55
C GLU A 252 -1.79 1.82 -7.47
N LYS A 253 -1.95 1.02 -6.40
CA LYS A 253 -0.90 0.84 -5.38
C LYS A 253 0.34 0.13 -5.91
N ASP A 254 0.17 -0.89 -6.74
CA ASP A 254 1.28 -1.64 -7.33
C ASP A 254 2.10 -0.74 -8.28
N GLU A 255 1.44 0.12 -9.06
CA GLU A 255 2.09 1.13 -9.90
C GLU A 255 2.92 2.12 -9.06
N LEU A 256 2.37 2.64 -7.97
CA LEU A 256 3.09 3.53 -7.06
C LEU A 256 4.30 2.84 -6.40
N VAL A 257 4.17 1.57 -6.04
CA VAL A 257 5.28 0.78 -5.48
C VAL A 257 6.38 0.58 -6.52
N ALA A 258 6.02 0.28 -7.77
CA ALA A 258 6.99 0.14 -8.86
C ALA A 258 7.77 1.45 -9.09
N ASP A 259 7.08 2.60 -9.09
CA ASP A 259 7.71 3.91 -9.20
C ASP A 259 8.62 4.23 -8.00
N LEU A 260 8.21 3.85 -6.80
CA LEU A 260 9.02 4.02 -5.59
C LEU A 260 10.31 3.19 -5.67
N ILE A 261 10.24 1.94 -6.11
CA ILE A 261 11.43 1.08 -6.33
C ILE A 261 12.35 1.70 -7.37
N LYS A 262 11.81 2.20 -8.48
CA LYS A 262 12.57 2.88 -9.53
C LYS A 262 13.25 4.16 -9.02
N ASN A 263 12.58 4.92 -8.16
CA ASN A 263 13.17 6.11 -7.57
C ASN A 263 14.24 5.77 -6.53
N GLN A 264 14.05 4.70 -5.75
CA GLN A 264 15.05 4.20 -4.81
C GLN A 264 16.32 3.73 -5.52
N SER A 265 16.21 3.03 -6.65
CA SER A 265 17.38 2.59 -7.42
C SER A 265 18.14 3.77 -8.01
N LYS A 266 17.45 4.76 -8.58
CA LYS A 266 18.07 6.02 -9.05
C LYS A 266 18.77 6.79 -7.94
N LEU A 267 18.15 6.87 -6.76
CA LEU A 267 18.76 7.53 -5.60
C LEU A 267 20.04 6.82 -5.17
N LEU A 268 20.03 5.48 -5.19
CA LEU A 268 21.21 4.69 -4.85
C LEU A 268 22.34 4.90 -5.85
N GLN A 269 22.04 4.91 -7.15
CA GLN A 269 23.00 5.24 -8.21
C GLN A 269 23.60 6.65 -8.01
N SER A 270 22.76 7.66 -7.78
CA SER A 270 23.23 9.03 -7.55
C SER A 270 24.10 9.16 -6.28
N LYS A 271 23.80 8.39 -5.23
CA LYS A 271 24.65 8.33 -4.02
C LYS A 271 26.01 7.72 -4.33
N THR A 272 26.04 6.59 -5.05
CA THR A 272 27.31 5.95 -5.44
C THR A 272 28.15 6.86 -6.34
N GLU A 273 27.52 7.55 -7.30
CA GLU A 273 28.21 8.53 -8.15
C GLU A 273 28.78 9.70 -7.34
N ARG A 274 28.01 10.20 -6.36
CA ARG A 274 28.47 11.25 -5.45
C ARG A 274 29.66 10.80 -4.60
N GLU A 275 29.64 9.57 -4.09
CA GLU A 275 30.75 9.03 -3.29
C GLU A 275 32.04 8.98 -4.13
N VAL A 276 31.96 8.45 -5.35
CA VAL A 276 33.10 8.43 -6.30
C VAL A 276 33.61 9.84 -6.60
N LEU A 277 32.71 10.81 -6.85
CA LEU A 277 33.11 12.20 -7.08
C LEU A 277 33.76 12.84 -5.85
N LEU A 278 33.30 12.54 -4.64
CA LEU A 278 33.90 13.05 -3.40
C LEU A 278 35.29 12.48 -3.17
N GLU A 279 35.50 11.19 -3.44
CA GLU A 279 36.83 10.58 -3.40
C GLU A 279 37.77 11.26 -4.41
N GLN A 280 37.31 11.47 -5.65
CA GLN A 280 38.10 12.16 -6.67
C GLN A 280 38.46 13.60 -6.26
N ILE A 281 37.49 14.36 -5.73
CA ILE A 281 37.72 15.72 -5.23
C ILE A 281 38.75 15.74 -4.10
N ASN A 282 38.70 14.77 -3.18
CA ASN A 282 39.69 14.69 -2.10
C ASN A 282 41.10 14.40 -2.62
N ILE A 283 41.23 13.47 -3.58
CA ILE A 283 42.52 13.18 -4.21
C ILE A 283 43.08 14.43 -4.91
N ASP A 284 42.25 15.16 -5.66
CA ASP A 284 42.70 16.35 -6.37
C ASP A 284 43.00 17.52 -5.43
N LYS A 285 42.27 17.61 -4.31
CA LYS A 285 42.58 18.55 -3.23
C LYS A 285 43.94 18.25 -2.60
N GLU A 286 44.23 17.00 -2.24
CA GLU A 286 45.52 16.61 -1.66
C GLU A 286 46.68 16.90 -2.63
N LYS A 287 46.51 16.61 -3.93
CA LYS A 287 47.50 16.97 -4.95
C LYS A 287 47.74 18.47 -5.01
N SER A 288 46.67 19.27 -4.99
CA SER A 288 46.76 20.74 -5.03
C SER A 288 47.43 21.30 -3.78
N GLU A 289 47.13 20.75 -2.60
CA GLU A 289 47.78 21.12 -1.34
C GLU A 289 49.28 20.79 -1.35
N ASN A 290 49.65 19.62 -1.87
CA ASN A 290 51.06 19.24 -2.02
C ASN A 290 51.80 20.16 -3.00
N GLN A 291 51.20 20.49 -4.15
CA GLN A 291 51.77 21.44 -5.11
C GLN A 291 51.94 22.83 -4.51
N LEU A 292 50.97 23.32 -3.74
CA LEU A 292 51.09 24.59 -3.04
C LEU A 292 52.22 24.57 -2.01
N LEU A 293 52.38 23.46 -1.29
CA LEU A 293 53.47 23.30 -0.32
C LEU A 293 54.85 23.28 -1.00
N GLU A 294 54.97 22.63 -2.17
CA GLU A 294 56.18 22.66 -2.98
C GLU A 294 56.50 24.08 -3.47
N MET A 295 55.53 24.77 -4.07
CA MET A 295 55.69 26.17 -4.50
C MET A 295 56.07 27.10 -3.34
N GLN A 296 55.50 26.89 -2.14
CA GLN A 296 55.82 27.66 -0.95
C GLN A 296 57.29 27.49 -0.56
N LYS A 297 57.81 26.26 -0.59
CA LYS A 297 59.23 25.96 -0.29
C LYS A 297 60.16 26.61 -1.31
N GLU A 298 59.89 26.46 -2.60
CA GLU A 298 60.69 27.09 -3.66
C GLU A 298 60.74 28.61 -3.50
N LEU A 299 59.62 29.23 -3.12
CA LEU A 299 59.53 30.68 -2.93
C LEU A 299 60.35 31.13 -1.71
N ASP A 300 60.36 30.35 -0.63
CA ASP A 300 61.16 30.65 0.55
C ASP A 300 62.66 30.45 0.29
N GLU A 301 63.06 29.40 -0.45
CA GLU A 301 64.44 29.22 -0.92
C GLU A 301 64.91 30.42 -1.79
N LEU A 302 64.08 30.84 -2.75
CA LEU A 302 64.41 31.97 -3.63
C LEU A 302 64.52 33.30 -2.87
N LYS A 303 63.73 33.50 -1.81
CA LYS A 303 63.83 34.67 -0.92
C LYS A 303 65.14 34.67 -0.15
N GLU A 304 65.58 33.52 0.36
CA GLU A 304 66.85 33.39 1.05
C GLU A 304 68.03 33.69 0.12
N GLU A 305 67.99 33.16 -1.10
CA GLU A 305 68.98 33.47 -2.14
C GLU A 305 69.00 34.97 -2.47
N TYR A 306 67.83 35.59 -2.65
CA TYR A 306 67.72 37.02 -2.91
C TYR A 306 68.28 37.89 -1.77
N GLU A 307 67.97 37.56 -0.51
CA GLU A 307 68.53 38.23 0.67
C GLU A 307 70.06 38.10 0.73
N SER A 308 70.60 36.94 0.38
CA SER A 308 72.05 36.70 0.33
C SER A 308 72.75 37.54 -0.74
N LEU A 309 72.20 37.54 -1.97
CA LEU A 309 72.70 38.34 -3.10
C LEU A 309 72.60 39.83 -2.82
N LYS A 310 71.51 40.28 -2.20
CA LYS A 310 71.33 41.69 -1.84
C LYS A 310 72.41 42.16 -0.86
N LYS A 311 72.72 41.37 0.17
CA LYS A 311 73.82 41.67 1.10
C LYS A 311 75.18 41.72 0.38
N GLU A 312 75.42 40.81 -0.55
CA GLU A 312 76.63 40.81 -1.35
C GLU A 312 76.75 42.06 -2.24
N ILE A 313 75.65 42.48 -2.89
CA ILE A 313 75.59 43.71 -3.68
C ILE A 313 75.83 44.93 -2.81
N ASP A 314 75.18 45.01 -1.63
CA ASP A 314 75.33 46.13 -0.71
C ASP A 314 76.77 46.26 -0.20
N SER A 315 77.42 45.15 0.16
CA SER A 315 78.83 45.15 0.56
C SER A 315 79.77 45.56 -0.57
N LYS A 316 79.56 45.05 -1.79
CA LYS A 316 80.33 45.46 -2.98
C LYS A 316 80.15 46.95 -3.27
N LYS A 317 78.94 47.47 -3.12
CA LYS A 317 78.62 48.89 -3.30
C LYS A 317 79.34 49.76 -2.26
N GLN A 318 79.33 49.37 -0.99
CA GLN A 318 80.07 50.06 0.07
C GLN A 318 81.57 50.08 -0.21
N ASN A 319 82.17 48.95 -0.59
CA ASN A 319 83.58 48.89 -0.96
C ASN A 319 83.92 49.80 -2.16
N LEU A 320 83.05 49.85 -3.17
CA LEU A 320 83.23 50.75 -4.31
C LEU A 320 83.13 52.23 -3.90
N GLU A 321 82.19 52.58 -3.02
CA GLU A 321 82.07 53.94 -2.49
C GLU A 321 83.32 54.35 -1.70
N GLU A 322 83.88 53.45 -0.90
CA GLU A 322 85.14 53.67 -0.17
C GLU A 322 86.31 53.85 -1.15
N GLN A 323 86.45 52.98 -2.15
CA GLN A 323 87.47 53.13 -3.20
C GLN A 323 87.34 54.46 -3.98
N ILE A 324 86.12 54.89 -4.30
CA ILE A 324 85.89 56.18 -4.96
C ILE A 324 86.30 57.33 -4.05
N LYS A 325 86.00 57.25 -2.75
CA LYS A 325 86.38 58.26 -1.77
C LYS A 325 87.90 58.35 -1.65
N ASP A 326 88.58 57.22 -1.49
CA ASP A 326 90.04 57.14 -1.44
C ASP A 326 90.70 57.71 -2.70
N GLN A 327 90.16 57.39 -3.89
CA GLN A 327 90.64 57.97 -5.14
C GLN A 327 90.42 59.47 -5.23
N LYS A 328 89.26 59.98 -4.77
CA LYS A 328 88.99 61.42 -4.73
C LYS A 328 89.97 62.13 -3.80
N GLU A 329 90.21 61.60 -2.61
CA GLU A 329 91.19 62.14 -1.66
C GLU A 329 92.60 62.13 -2.23
N LYS A 330 93.02 61.03 -2.86
CA LYS A 330 94.32 60.93 -3.53
C LYS A 330 94.48 61.93 -4.66
N ASN A 331 93.45 62.08 -5.51
CA ASN A 331 93.45 63.07 -6.59
C ASN A 331 93.43 64.51 -6.07
N GLN A 332 92.79 64.77 -4.94
CA GLN A 332 92.80 66.09 -4.30
C GLN A 332 94.20 66.44 -3.78
N LYS A 333 94.87 65.52 -3.07
CA LYS A 333 96.26 65.70 -2.63
C LYS A 333 97.21 65.97 -3.80
N LEU A 334 97.09 65.21 -4.89
CA LEU A 334 97.89 65.44 -6.10
C LEU A 334 97.63 66.82 -6.75
N ARG A 335 96.41 67.37 -6.63
CA ARG A 335 96.11 68.74 -7.08
C ARG A 335 96.75 69.80 -6.19
N GLU A 336 96.66 69.62 -4.87
CA GLU A 336 97.30 70.50 -3.90
C GLU A 336 98.83 70.52 -4.09
N GLU A 337 99.45 69.36 -4.34
CA GLU A 337 100.89 69.23 -4.64
C GLU A 337 101.31 69.85 -5.99
N SER A 338 100.39 70.00 -6.95
CA SER A 338 100.68 70.61 -8.26
C SER A 338 100.36 72.11 -8.34
N GLU A 339 99.75 72.70 -7.29
CA GLU A 339 99.55 74.15 -7.14
C GLU A 339 100.67 74.81 -6.30
N GLU A 340 101.54 74.02 -5.64
CA GLU A 340 102.68 74.49 -4.83
C GLU A 340 104.04 74.53 -5.58
N GLU A 341 104.10 74.01 -6.81
CA GLU A 341 105.23 74.18 -7.76
C GLU A 341 105.00 75.35 -8.72
#